data_AF-A0A2A6Z7U0-F1
#
_entry.id   AF-A0A2A6Z7U0-F1
#
_cell.length_a   1.000
_cell.length_b   1.000
_cell.length_c   1.000
_cell.angle_alpha   90.00
_cell.angle_beta   90.00
_cell.angle_gamma   90.00
#
_symmetry.space_group_name_H-M   'P 1'
#
loop_
_entity.id
_entity.type
_entity.pdbx_description
1 polymer ?
#
loop_
_entity_poly.entity_id
_entity_poly.type
_entity_poly.pdbx_seq_one_letter_code
_entity_poly.pdbx_strand_id
1 'polypeptide(L)'
;MKKFLSTLAVLLTVCLLLCSCGKKTKCSGQAVSVGKSAIEAADDYLDNNQSAHDALDRLDELKEKMEYVDSEDVSKPTHSADYSVSSDLVLLSHEITFDSIDHDRYDKILEKRNGIAKTIGEKKRK
;
A
#
# COMPACT_ATOMS: atom_id res chain seq x y z
N MET A 1 15.16 4.94 34.25
CA MET A 1 15.37 5.41 32.86
C MET A 1 14.81 4.47 31.79
N LYS A 2 14.93 3.13 31.90
CA LYS A 2 14.39 2.19 30.89
C LYS A 2 12.86 2.28 30.65
N LYS A 3 12.06 2.53 31.69
CA LYS A 3 10.58 2.63 31.56
C LYS A 3 10.11 3.88 30.82
N PHE A 4 10.83 5.00 30.95
CA PHE A 4 10.51 6.26 30.27
C PHE A 4 10.89 6.22 28.77
N LEU A 5 11.99 5.56 28.41
CA LEU A 5 12.33 5.34 27.00
C LEU A 5 11.31 4.45 26.29
N SER A 6 10.79 3.42 26.97
CA SER A 6 9.81 2.51 26.38
C SER A 6 8.43 3.17 26.17
N THR A 7 7.98 4.04 27.09
CA THR A 7 6.73 4.79 26.92
C THR A 7 6.85 5.88 25.86
N LEU A 8 8.00 6.54 25.76
CA LEU A 8 8.26 7.54 24.72
C LEU A 8 8.30 6.92 23.32
N ALA A 9 8.87 5.71 23.19
CA ALA A 9 8.91 4.98 21.92
C ALA A 9 7.49 4.61 21.45
N VAL A 10 6.63 4.08 22.33
CA VAL A 10 5.23 3.75 22.00
C VAL A 10 4.41 4.99 21.66
N LEU A 11 4.64 6.10 22.38
CA LEU A 11 3.98 7.37 22.11
C LEU A 11 4.40 7.95 20.75
N LEU A 12 5.68 7.82 20.37
CA LEU A 12 6.18 8.25 19.07
C LEU A 12 5.55 7.45 17.91
N THR A 13 5.38 6.13 18.07
CA THR A 13 4.71 5.30 17.06
C THR A 13 3.25 5.71 16.89
N VAL A 14 2.56 6.06 17.97
CA VAL A 14 1.17 6.56 17.92
C VAL A 14 1.08 7.96 17.30
N CYS A 15 2.07 8.83 17.53
CA CYS A 15 2.10 10.17 16.92
C CYS A 15 2.44 10.14 15.41
N LEU A 16 3.22 9.16 14.94
CA LEU A 16 3.49 8.97 13.51
C LEU A 16 2.24 8.52 12.73
N LEU A 17 1.31 7.81 13.38
CA LEU A 17 0.00 7.45 12.80
C LEU A 17 -0.94 8.66 12.64
N LEU A 18 -0.70 9.75 13.38
CA LEU A 18 -1.57 10.95 13.40
C LEU A 18 -1.08 12.08 12.50
N CYS A 19 0.11 11.97 11.90
CA CYS A 19 0.61 12.95 10.94
C CYS A 19 0.13 12.68 9.51
N SER A 20 -1.17 12.40 9.33
CA SER A 20 -1.79 12.49 8.02
C SER A 20 -2.11 13.96 7.73
N CYS A 21 -1.08 14.78 7.50
CA CYS A 21 -1.22 15.98 6.67
C CYS A 21 -1.31 15.54 5.19
N GLY A 22 -2.32 14.72 4.89
CA GLY A 22 -2.59 14.19 3.57
C GLY A 22 -3.35 15.21 2.73
N LYS A 23 -2.99 15.32 1.45
CA LYS A 23 -3.84 15.94 0.44
C LYS A 23 -5.25 15.33 0.51
N LYS A 24 -6.29 16.09 0.13
CA LYS A 24 -7.65 15.55 -0.01
C LYS A 24 -7.63 14.33 -0.95
N THR A 25 -7.70 13.14 -0.38
CA THR A 25 -7.94 11.88 -1.10
C THR A 25 -9.42 11.53 -1.02
N LYS A 26 -9.91 10.81 -2.03
CA LYS A 26 -11.25 10.24 -2.04
C LYS A 26 -11.31 8.85 -1.41
N CYS A 27 -10.16 8.26 -1.04
CA CYS A 27 -10.08 6.96 -0.41
C CYS A 27 -10.57 7.00 1.05
N SER A 28 -11.09 5.87 1.52
CA SER A 28 -11.27 5.63 2.96
C SER A 28 -9.91 5.57 3.68
N GLY A 29 -9.93 5.72 5.00
CA GLY A 29 -8.73 5.58 5.82
C GLY A 29 -8.07 4.20 5.69
N GLN A 30 -8.88 3.14 5.54
CA GLN A 30 -8.40 1.78 5.34
C GLN A 30 -7.68 1.63 4.00
N ALA A 31 -8.27 2.12 2.90
CA ALA A 31 -7.63 2.09 1.58
C ALA A 31 -6.34 2.92 1.53
N VAL A 32 -6.28 4.06 2.24
CA VAL A 32 -5.03 4.85 2.37
C VAL A 32 -3.97 4.04 3.11
N SER A 33 -4.31 3.41 4.23
CA SER A 33 -3.36 2.59 4.99
C SER A 33 -2.86 1.41 4.18
N VAL A 34 -3.76 0.70 3.51
CA VAL A 34 -3.42 -0.44 2.63
C VAL A 34 -2.53 0.01 1.48
N GLY A 35 -2.89 1.10 0.80
CA GLY A 35 -2.09 1.63 -0.30
C GLY A 35 -0.68 2.03 0.11
N LYS A 36 -0.49 2.57 1.32
CA LYS A 36 0.86 2.87 1.85
C LYS A 36 1.68 1.60 2.05
N SER A 37 1.11 0.59 2.70
CA SER A 37 1.80 -0.69 2.91
C SER A 37 2.11 -1.40 1.60
N ALA A 38 1.25 -1.28 0.58
CA ALA A 38 1.51 -1.82 -0.75
C ALA A 38 2.65 -1.08 -1.48
N ILE A 39 2.71 0.24 -1.35
CA ILE A 39 3.83 1.05 -1.86
C ILE A 39 5.14 0.63 -1.20
N GLU A 40 5.15 0.44 0.12
CA GLU A 40 6.32 -0.03 0.86
C GLU A 40 6.77 -1.42 0.36
N ALA A 41 5.84 -2.37 0.19
CA ALA A 41 6.18 -3.68 -0.35
C ALA A 41 6.74 -3.60 -1.79
N ALA A 42 6.16 -2.76 -2.66
CA ALA A 42 6.70 -2.57 -3.99
C ALA A 42 8.10 -1.94 -3.97
N ASP A 43 8.30 -0.90 -3.14
CA ASP A 43 9.59 -0.22 -3.02
C ASP A 43 10.67 -1.16 -2.45
N ASP A 44 10.36 -1.92 -1.39
CA ASP A 44 11.27 -2.92 -0.81
C ASP A 44 11.67 -3.99 -1.84
N TYR A 45 10.72 -4.43 -2.68
CA TYR A 45 11.00 -5.39 -3.74
C TYR A 45 11.90 -4.79 -4.83
N LEU A 46 11.55 -3.61 -5.36
CA LEU A 46 12.33 -2.90 -6.39
C LEU A 46 13.75 -2.55 -5.93
N ASP A 47 13.93 -2.33 -4.62
CA ASP A 47 15.22 -2.04 -4.00
C ASP A 47 16.00 -3.29 -3.59
N ASN A 48 15.47 -4.49 -3.88
CA ASN A 48 16.05 -5.79 -3.50
C ASN A 48 16.21 -5.97 -1.97
N ASN A 49 15.39 -5.27 -1.18
CA ASN A 49 15.35 -5.41 0.28
C ASN A 49 14.46 -6.57 0.75
N GLN A 50 13.62 -7.12 -0.13
CA GLN A 50 12.80 -8.31 0.14
C GLN A 50 12.69 -9.21 -1.10
N SER A 51 12.35 -10.48 -0.88
CA SER A 51 12.10 -11.42 -1.97
C SER A 51 10.72 -11.18 -2.61
N ALA A 52 10.51 -11.73 -3.82
CA ALA A 52 9.19 -11.73 -4.44
C ALA A 52 8.15 -12.46 -3.57
N HIS A 53 8.54 -13.56 -2.91
CA HIS A 53 7.65 -14.31 -2.03
C HIS A 53 7.17 -13.46 -0.85
N ASP A 54 8.08 -12.80 -0.14
CA ASP A 54 7.73 -11.95 1.00
C ASP A 54 6.86 -10.75 0.57
N ALA A 55 7.14 -10.19 -0.62
CA ALA A 55 6.34 -9.12 -1.20
C ALA A 55 4.91 -9.58 -1.51
N LEU A 56 4.75 -10.77 -2.10
CA LEU A 56 3.46 -11.33 -2.47
C LEU A 56 2.62 -11.72 -1.25
N ASP A 57 3.23 -12.32 -0.23
CA ASP A 57 2.55 -12.65 1.03
C ASP A 57 1.99 -11.39 1.70
N ARG A 58 2.79 -10.32 1.76
CA ARG A 58 2.32 -9.00 2.25
C ARG A 58 1.17 -8.46 1.41
N LEU A 59 1.23 -8.58 0.08
CA LEU A 59 0.17 -8.09 -0.80
C LEU A 59 -1.11 -8.90 -0.67
N ASP A 60 -1.04 -10.21 -0.42
CA ASP A 60 -2.21 -11.05 -0.19
C ASP A 60 -2.95 -10.65 1.10
N GLU A 61 -2.24 -10.43 2.21
CA GLU A 61 -2.84 -9.90 3.44
C GLU A 61 -3.51 -8.52 3.24
N LEU A 62 -2.97 -7.71 2.33
CA LEU A 62 -3.53 -6.40 1.99
C LEU A 62 -4.79 -6.52 1.13
N LYS A 63 -4.87 -7.52 0.23
CA LYS A 63 -6.07 -7.82 -0.55
C LYS A 63 -7.21 -8.27 0.35
N GLU A 64 -6.94 -9.13 1.33
CA GLU A 64 -7.93 -9.56 2.33
C GLU A 64 -8.55 -8.35 3.05
N LYS A 65 -7.72 -7.36 3.42
CA LYS A 65 -8.18 -6.10 4.04
C LYS A 65 -9.00 -5.23 3.09
N MET A 66 -9.02 -5.50 1.78
CA MET A 66 -9.79 -4.76 0.79
C MET A 66 -11.02 -5.50 0.28
N GLU A 67 -11.27 -6.74 0.71
CA GLU A 67 -12.44 -7.55 0.31
C GLU A 67 -13.78 -6.88 0.64
N TYR A 68 -13.82 -6.00 1.65
CA TYR A 68 -15.04 -5.27 2.00
C TYR A 68 -15.60 -4.48 0.82
N VAL A 69 -14.74 -4.01 -0.09
CA VAL A 69 -15.14 -3.15 -1.22
C VAL A 69 -16.19 -3.83 -2.09
N ASP A 70 -16.10 -5.14 -2.29
CA ASP A 70 -17.02 -5.90 -3.15
C ASP A 70 -18.43 -6.03 -2.53
N SER A 71 -18.52 -5.91 -1.21
CA SER A 71 -19.78 -5.97 -0.45
C SER A 71 -20.30 -4.61 -0.02
N GLU A 72 -19.52 -3.55 -0.25
CA GLU A 72 -19.85 -2.20 0.18
C GLU A 72 -20.84 -1.52 -0.78
N ASP A 73 -21.68 -0.64 -0.23
CA ASP A 73 -22.58 0.20 -1.02
C ASP A 73 -21.80 1.08 -2.02
N VAL A 74 -22.03 0.82 -3.31
CA VAL A 74 -21.39 1.51 -4.44
C VAL A 74 -21.66 3.01 -4.48
N SER A 75 -22.71 3.48 -3.78
CA SER A 75 -23.03 4.90 -3.67
C SER A 75 -22.16 5.65 -2.68
N LYS A 76 -21.38 4.94 -1.84
CA LYS A 76 -20.46 5.58 -0.91
C LYS A 76 -19.43 6.41 -1.68
N PRO A 77 -19.16 7.66 -1.26
CA PRO A 77 -18.22 8.54 -1.96
C PRO A 77 -16.80 7.97 -2.11
N THR A 78 -16.41 7.03 -1.24
CA THR A 78 -15.09 6.38 -1.23
C THR A 78 -15.00 5.15 -2.12
N HIS A 79 -16.13 4.49 -2.43
CA HIS A 79 -16.15 3.15 -3.03
C HIS A 79 -15.30 3.06 -4.30
N SER A 80 -15.48 3.99 -5.24
CA SER A 80 -14.71 3.99 -6.50
C SER A 80 -13.19 4.13 -6.28
N ALA A 81 -12.78 4.93 -5.30
CA ALA A 81 -11.36 5.13 -5.00
C ALA A 81 -10.78 3.91 -4.28
N ASP A 82 -11.53 3.31 -3.36
CA ASP A 82 -11.12 2.11 -2.62
C ASP A 82 -11.06 0.89 -3.55
N TYR A 83 -12.00 0.76 -4.48
CA TYR A 83 -11.97 -0.24 -5.55
C TYR A 83 -10.75 -0.09 -6.45
N SER A 84 -10.35 1.14 -6.77
CA SER A 84 -9.13 1.37 -7.56
C SER A 84 -7.89 0.87 -6.83
N VAL A 85 -7.78 1.09 -5.52
CA VAL A 85 -6.69 0.53 -4.70
C VAL A 85 -6.73 -1.00 -4.70
N SER A 86 -7.89 -1.61 -4.49
CA SER A 86 -8.06 -3.07 -4.52
C SER A 86 -7.61 -3.68 -5.86
N SER A 87 -8.04 -3.09 -6.97
CA SER A 87 -7.65 -3.54 -8.32
C SER A 87 -6.14 -3.37 -8.56
N ASP A 88 -5.56 -2.24 -8.15
CA ASP A 88 -4.12 -2.01 -8.31
C ASP A 88 -3.26 -2.97 -7.47
N LEU A 89 -3.74 -3.46 -6.31
CA LEU A 89 -3.05 -4.51 -5.54
C LEU A 89 -2.94 -5.82 -6.34
N VAL A 90 -4.04 -6.24 -6.98
CA VAL A 90 -4.05 -7.45 -7.79
C VAL A 90 -3.07 -7.31 -8.95
N LEU A 91 -3.08 -6.17 -9.62
CA LEU A 91 -2.16 -5.89 -10.73
C LEU A 91 -0.72 -5.81 -10.26
N LEU A 92 -0.44 -5.21 -9.11
CA LEU A 92 0.90 -5.15 -8.54
C LEU A 92 1.44 -6.54 -8.22
N SER A 93 0.64 -7.42 -7.60
CA SER A 93 1.03 -8.81 -7.36
C SER A 93 1.28 -9.57 -8.67
N HIS A 94 0.47 -9.32 -9.70
CA HIS A 94 0.68 -9.90 -11.02
C HIS A 94 2.04 -9.49 -11.58
N GLU A 95 2.39 -8.20 -11.58
CA GLU A 95 3.68 -7.75 -12.11
C GLU A 95 4.87 -8.31 -11.33
N ILE A 96 4.81 -8.37 -9.99
CA ILE A 96 5.87 -8.96 -9.16
C ILE A 96 6.03 -10.46 -9.43
N THR A 97 4.91 -11.18 -9.61
CA THR A 97 4.95 -12.60 -9.95
C THR A 97 5.69 -12.83 -11.27
N PHE A 98 5.37 -12.05 -12.32
CA PHE A 98 6.05 -12.18 -13.60
C PHE A 98 7.51 -11.72 -13.55
N ASP A 99 7.82 -10.65 -12.81
CA ASP A 99 9.21 -10.20 -12.63
C ASP A 99 10.08 -11.27 -11.97
N SER A 100 9.52 -12.02 -11.01
CA SER A 100 10.25 -13.11 -10.33
C SER A 100 10.66 -14.26 -11.26
N ILE A 101 10.06 -14.34 -12.45
CA ILE A 101 10.37 -15.33 -13.48
C ILE A 101 11.31 -14.71 -14.52
N ASP A 102 10.90 -13.60 -15.13
CA ASP A 102 11.52 -13.06 -16.35
C ASP A 102 12.38 -11.81 -16.11
N HIS A 103 12.30 -11.19 -14.93
CA HIS A 103 13.08 -10.03 -14.49
C HIS A 103 13.02 -8.81 -15.44
N ASP A 104 11.89 -8.63 -16.13
CA ASP A 104 11.67 -7.61 -17.17
C ASP A 104 10.48 -6.68 -16.88
N ARG A 105 9.98 -6.65 -15.63
CA ARG A 105 8.76 -5.93 -15.22
C ARG A 105 9.01 -4.75 -14.29
N TYR A 106 10.25 -4.35 -14.04
CA TYR A 106 10.59 -3.18 -13.19
C TYR A 106 9.69 -1.96 -13.47
N ASP A 107 9.60 -1.53 -14.74
CA ASP A 107 8.80 -0.37 -15.13
C ASP A 107 7.30 -0.57 -14.88
N LYS A 108 6.79 -1.80 -14.99
CA LYS A 108 5.39 -2.15 -14.75
C LYS A 108 5.06 -2.14 -13.27
N ILE A 109 5.95 -2.67 -12.44
CA ILE A 109 5.83 -2.59 -10.98
C ILE A 109 5.85 -1.13 -10.52
N LEU A 110 6.79 -0.34 -11.03
CA LEU A 110 6.89 1.09 -10.74
C LEU A 110 5.63 1.85 -11.18
N GLU A 111 5.07 1.51 -12.35
CA GLU A 111 3.81 2.07 -12.86
C GLU A 111 2.65 1.79 -11.89
N LYS A 112 2.45 0.54 -11.45
CA LYS A 112 1.38 0.15 -10.51
C LYS A 112 1.55 0.79 -9.15
N ARG A 113 2.76 0.74 -8.57
CA ARG A 113 3.10 1.45 -7.33
C ARG A 113 2.78 2.95 -7.41
N ASN A 114 3.09 3.59 -8.54
CA ASN A 114 2.79 5.01 -8.76
C ASN A 114 1.30 5.30 -9.03
N GLY A 115 0.57 4.32 -9.56
CA GLY A 115 -0.90 4.32 -9.64
C GLY A 115 -1.53 4.40 -8.25
N ILE A 116 -1.14 3.47 -7.36
CA ILE A 116 -1.58 3.46 -5.96
C ILE A 116 -1.24 4.79 -5.29
N ALA A 117 0.02 5.26 -5.40
CA ALA A 117 0.45 6.52 -4.81
C ALA A 117 -0.41 7.70 -5.26
N LYS A 118 -0.74 7.79 -6.56
CA LYS A 118 -1.63 8.83 -7.08
C LYS A 118 -3.03 8.74 -6.47
N THR A 119 -3.60 7.54 -6.40
CA THR A 119 -4.95 7.29 -5.87
C THR A 119 -5.07 7.70 -4.40
N ILE A 120 -4.08 7.36 -3.57
CA ILE A 120 -4.11 7.67 -2.14
C ILE A 120 -3.53 9.06 -1.79
N GLY A 121 -3.02 9.80 -2.77
CA GLY A 121 -2.48 11.16 -2.58
C GLY A 121 -1.00 11.23 -2.15
N GLU A 122 -0.28 10.13 -2.26
CA GLU A 122 1.15 10.01 -1.97
C GLU A 122 2.04 10.42 -3.16
N LYS A 123 3.34 10.59 -2.90
CA LYS A 123 4.31 10.96 -3.94
C LYS A 123 4.65 9.75 -4.82
N LYS A 124 4.81 10.03 -6.11
CA LYS A 124 5.38 9.06 -7.05
C LYS A 124 6.88 8.89 -6.81
N ARG A 125 7.37 7.67 -6.99
CA ARG A 125 8.78 7.33 -7.15
C ARG A 125 9.19 7.65 -8.59
N LYS A 126 10.39 8.21 -8.75
CA LYS A 126 10.98 8.56 -10.05
C LYS A 126 11.90 7.47 -10.52
#